data_AF-A0A1G8KTV1-F1
#
_entry.id   AF-A0A1G8KTV1-F1
#
_cell.length_a   1.000
_cell.length_b   1.000
_cell.length_c   1.000
_cell.angle_alpha   90.00
_cell.angle_beta   90.00
_cell.angle_gamma   90.00
#
_symmetry.space_group_name_H-M   'P 1'
#
loop_
_entity.id
_entity.type
_entity.pdbx_description
1 polymer ?
#
loop_
_entity_poly.entity_id
_entity_poly.type
_entity_poly.pdbx_seq_one_letter_code
_entity_poly.pdbx_strand_id
1 'polypeptide(L)'
;METDGERLFIVGWNGTKVGHADDAEYDWGGNMVTHELIQAKDGSLSPVMVNEVEASMTNSLAVAPEKMTESIKSDDNTLNFAGEEYEVAGFKKLLGSYIVSGKFKNFDENGMFGFAFNLDSENVGKLNIVFNAANKRIEFYNTDNIMAEVPQSYVDYDFGKMDELDVKMVIADGVVSMYVNNDIVFTERMYLSQGLEWGIFSVKSKVSVEDLKVYK
;
A
#
# COMPACT_ATOMS: atom_id res chain seq x y z
N MET A 1 -20.00 10.29 10.56
CA MET A 1 -20.41 9.16 9.71
C MET A 1 -21.62 9.63 8.97
N GLU A 2 -21.61 9.50 7.65
CA GLU A 2 -22.64 10.03 6.75
C GLU A 2 -23.32 8.88 6.02
N THR A 3 -24.53 9.07 5.52
CA THR A 3 -25.25 8.05 4.74
C THR A 3 -25.96 8.68 3.56
N ASP A 4 -26.04 7.94 2.44
CA ASP A 4 -26.87 8.30 1.28
C ASP A 4 -28.30 7.69 1.36
N GLY A 5 -28.63 7.01 2.47
CA GLY A 5 -29.88 6.30 2.68
C GLY A 5 -29.79 4.79 2.46
N GLU A 6 -28.74 4.31 1.78
CA GLU A 6 -28.50 2.89 1.52
C GLU A 6 -27.12 2.43 2.05
N ARG A 7 -26.10 3.28 1.89
CA ARG A 7 -24.70 3.03 2.27
C ARG A 7 -24.27 3.95 3.40
N LEU A 8 -23.29 3.49 4.18
CA LEU A 8 -22.69 4.23 5.28
C LEU A 8 -21.27 4.63 4.90
N PHE A 9 -20.89 5.86 5.23
CA PHE A 9 -19.58 6.41 4.92
C PHE A 9 -18.92 7.00 6.17
N ILE A 10 -17.61 6.85 6.25
CA ILE A 10 -16.77 7.63 7.15
C ILE A 10 -15.99 8.66 6.34
N VAL A 11 -16.11 9.92 6.74
CA VAL A 11 -15.47 11.06 6.08
C VAL A 11 -14.57 11.73 7.11
N GLY A 12 -13.31 11.92 6.73
CA GLY A 12 -12.31 12.59 7.54
C GLY A 12 -11.39 13.43 6.66
N TRP A 13 -10.27 13.86 7.25
CA TRP A 13 -9.20 14.49 6.50
C TRP A 13 -7.87 13.81 6.82
N ASN A 14 -7.02 13.67 5.82
CA ASN A 14 -5.62 13.30 6.00
C ASN A 14 -4.76 14.56 6.05
N GLY A 15 -4.02 14.72 7.15
CA GLY A 15 -3.22 15.91 7.43
C GLY A 15 -2.20 16.21 6.33
N THR A 16 -1.98 17.49 6.04
CA THR A 16 -0.76 17.90 5.35
C THR A 16 0.46 17.71 6.25
N LYS A 17 1.67 17.72 5.70
CA LYS A 17 2.90 17.88 6.49
C LYS A 17 3.52 19.25 6.22
N VAL A 18 4.23 19.80 7.22
CA VAL A 18 4.83 21.13 7.15
C VAL A 18 5.71 21.25 5.90
N GLY A 19 5.49 22.29 5.09
CA GLY A 19 6.27 22.53 3.86
C GLY A 19 6.07 21.49 2.76
N HIS A 20 5.08 20.62 2.87
CA HIS A 20 4.84 19.50 1.95
C HIS A 20 6.05 18.56 1.81
N ALA A 21 6.77 18.34 2.91
CA ALA A 21 7.88 17.40 2.99
C ALA A 21 7.44 16.13 3.71
N ASP A 22 7.78 14.96 3.16
CA ASP A 22 7.34 13.66 3.70
C ASP A 22 7.96 13.30 5.06
N ASP A 23 9.13 13.87 5.36
CA ASP A 23 9.85 13.74 6.63
C ASP A 23 9.42 14.76 7.69
N ALA A 24 8.57 15.72 7.34
CA ALA A 24 8.08 16.72 8.27
C ALA A 24 6.88 16.24 9.10
N GLU A 25 6.65 16.95 10.20
CA GLU A 25 5.49 16.74 11.10
C GLU A 25 4.16 17.02 10.39
N TYR A 26 3.13 16.30 10.83
CA TYR A 26 1.75 16.54 10.41
C TYR A 26 1.25 17.91 10.87
N ASP A 27 0.49 18.58 10.00
CA ASP A 27 -0.18 19.85 10.23
C ASP A 27 -1.71 19.66 10.18
N TRP A 28 -2.45 20.67 10.63
CA TRP A 28 -3.91 20.62 10.72
C TRP A 28 -4.61 20.84 9.38
N GLY A 29 -5.65 20.04 9.13
CA GLY A 29 -6.39 20.06 7.88
C GLY A 29 -5.64 19.37 6.74
N GLY A 30 -6.26 19.30 5.57
CA GLY A 30 -5.65 18.67 4.40
C GLY A 30 -6.70 18.16 3.42
N ASN A 31 -6.45 16.98 2.87
CA ASN A 31 -7.35 16.39 1.87
C ASN A 31 -8.48 15.64 2.57
N MET A 32 -9.70 15.83 2.10
CA MET A 32 -10.84 15.00 2.50
C MET A 32 -10.60 13.57 2.02
N VAL A 33 -10.83 12.60 2.92
CA VAL A 33 -10.76 11.18 2.62
C VAL A 33 -12.07 10.53 3.06
N THR A 34 -12.64 9.73 2.16
CA THR A 34 -13.92 9.05 2.38
C THR A 34 -13.75 7.56 2.16
N HIS A 35 -14.30 6.76 3.07
CA HIS A 35 -14.40 5.31 2.96
C HIS A 35 -15.87 4.90 3.10
N GLU A 36 -16.29 3.88 2.35
CA GLU A 36 -17.56 3.20 2.59
C GLU A 36 -17.38 2.21 3.75
N LEU A 37 -18.40 2.04 4.59
CA LEU A 37 -18.40 1.08 5.69
C LEU A 37 -19.34 -0.06 5.36
N ILE A 38 -18.80 -1.27 5.28
CA ILE A 38 -19.60 -2.50 5.19
C ILE A 38 -19.79 -3.10 6.58
N GLN A 39 -20.99 -3.59 6.86
CA GLN A 39 -21.30 -4.25 8.14
C GLN A 39 -21.34 -5.76 7.96
N ALA A 40 -20.53 -6.47 8.74
CA ALA A 40 -20.59 -7.94 8.81
C ALA A 40 -21.81 -8.41 9.61
N LYS A 41 -22.12 -9.71 9.52
CA LYS A 41 -23.28 -10.31 10.22
C LYS A 41 -23.23 -10.18 11.74
N ASP A 42 -22.04 -10.07 12.33
CA ASP A 42 -21.83 -9.88 13.76
C ASP A 42 -21.89 -8.41 14.20
N GLY A 43 -22.12 -7.48 13.27
CA GLY A 43 -22.25 -6.05 13.50
C GLY A 43 -20.95 -5.26 13.41
N SER A 44 -19.79 -5.93 13.23
CA SER A 44 -18.51 -5.26 12.98
C SER A 44 -18.55 -4.46 11.68
N LEU A 45 -17.77 -3.37 11.63
CA LEU A 45 -17.71 -2.45 10.50
C LEU A 45 -16.30 -2.44 9.93
N SER A 46 -16.19 -2.62 8.61
CA SER A 46 -14.92 -2.57 7.90
C SER A 46 -14.96 -1.50 6.81
N PRO A 47 -13.93 -0.63 6.72
CA PRO A 47 -13.81 0.35 5.67
C PRO A 47 -13.39 -0.30 4.35
N VAL A 48 -14.07 0.07 3.27
CA VAL A 48 -13.75 -0.32 1.90
C VAL A 48 -13.66 0.91 1.00
N MET A 49 -13.00 0.74 -0.14
CA MET A 49 -12.92 1.78 -1.16
C MET A 49 -14.33 2.09 -1.67
N VAL A 50 -14.66 3.38 -1.79
CA VAL A 50 -15.90 3.82 -2.41
C VAL A 50 -15.92 3.36 -3.86
N ASN A 51 -16.93 2.57 -4.26
CA ASN A 51 -16.99 1.95 -5.58
C ASN A 51 -16.86 2.96 -6.74
N GLU A 52 -17.38 4.17 -6.56
CA GLU A 52 -17.30 5.25 -7.54
C GLU A 52 -15.85 5.73 -7.78
N VAL A 53 -14.98 5.64 -6.77
CA VAL A 53 -13.54 5.95 -6.93
C VAL A 53 -12.90 4.91 -7.84
N GLU A 54 -13.15 3.62 -7.59
CA GLU A 54 -12.64 2.55 -8.44
C GLU A 54 -13.20 2.64 -9.87
N ALA A 55 -14.51 2.85 -10.01
CA ALA A 55 -15.17 2.95 -11.31
C ALA A 55 -14.72 4.18 -12.13
N SER A 56 -14.16 5.22 -11.49
CA SER A 56 -13.62 6.39 -12.18
C SER A 56 -12.25 6.14 -12.83
N MET A 57 -11.50 5.15 -12.36
CA MET A 57 -10.15 4.81 -12.84
C MET A 57 -10.24 3.70 -13.88
N THR A 58 -10.61 4.06 -15.11
CA THR A 58 -10.95 3.08 -16.17
C THR A 58 -9.78 2.71 -17.08
N ASN A 59 -8.71 3.53 -17.08
CA ASN A 59 -7.58 3.34 -17.98
C ASN A 59 -6.56 2.38 -17.36
N SER A 60 -6.64 1.11 -17.76
CA SER A 60 -5.65 0.10 -17.37
C SER A 60 -4.28 0.44 -17.94
N LEU A 61 -3.26 0.44 -17.08
CA LEU A 61 -1.86 0.58 -17.47
C LEU A 61 -1.18 -0.78 -17.49
N ALA A 62 -0.27 -0.99 -18.43
CA ALA A 62 0.61 -2.15 -18.42
C ALA A 62 1.59 -2.02 -17.25
N VAL A 63 1.68 -3.05 -16.43
CA VAL A 63 2.57 -3.10 -15.26
C VAL A 63 3.55 -4.23 -15.47
N ALA A 64 4.82 -3.88 -15.59
CA ALA A 64 5.92 -4.82 -15.66
C ALA A 64 7.11 -4.19 -14.92
N PRO A 65 7.87 -4.96 -14.13
CA PRO A 65 9.07 -4.44 -13.48
C PRO A 65 10.06 -3.93 -14.53
N GLU A 66 10.63 -2.74 -14.32
CA GLU A 66 11.78 -2.27 -15.11
C GLU A 66 13.09 -2.88 -14.63
N LYS A 67 13.17 -3.11 -13.32
CA LYS A 67 14.29 -3.73 -12.63
C LYS A 67 13.74 -4.64 -11.56
N MET A 68 14.41 -5.76 -11.35
CA MET A 68 14.13 -6.64 -10.23
C MET A 68 15.42 -7.27 -9.74
N THR A 69 15.51 -7.55 -8.44
CA THR A 69 16.57 -8.38 -7.88
C THR A 69 16.62 -9.71 -8.63
N GLU A 70 17.82 -10.23 -8.94
CA GLU A 70 17.99 -11.42 -9.79
C GLU A 70 17.27 -12.68 -9.27
N SER A 71 17.06 -12.76 -7.96
CA SER A 71 16.35 -13.85 -7.30
C SER A 71 14.84 -13.84 -7.54
N ILE A 72 14.26 -12.70 -7.94
CA ILE A 72 12.83 -12.57 -8.22
C ILE A 72 12.52 -13.21 -9.58
N LYS A 73 11.52 -14.09 -9.59
CA LYS A 73 11.00 -14.70 -10.82
C LYS A 73 9.69 -14.06 -11.20
N SER A 74 9.55 -13.74 -12.49
CA SER A 74 8.31 -13.23 -13.06
C SER A 74 7.74 -14.24 -14.05
N ASP A 75 6.59 -14.83 -13.73
CA ASP A 75 5.86 -15.77 -14.59
C ASP A 75 4.36 -15.42 -14.59
N ASP A 76 3.70 -15.48 -15.76
CA ASP A 76 2.23 -15.32 -15.88
C ASP A 76 1.60 -14.18 -15.03
N ASN A 77 2.21 -12.98 -15.05
CA ASN A 77 1.79 -11.81 -14.25
C ASN A 77 1.87 -12.00 -12.72
N THR A 78 2.72 -12.92 -12.29
CA THR A 78 3.06 -13.21 -10.90
C THR A 78 4.51 -12.84 -10.64
N LEU A 79 4.79 -12.20 -9.51
CA LEU A 79 6.13 -11.96 -8.99
C LEU A 79 6.38 -12.89 -7.82
N ASN A 80 7.40 -13.74 -7.92
CA ASN A 80 7.78 -14.69 -6.89
C ASN A 80 9.12 -14.27 -6.29
N PHE A 81 9.09 -13.84 -5.02
CA PHE A 81 10.27 -13.46 -4.26
C PHE A 81 10.91 -14.70 -3.63
N ALA A 82 12.24 -14.73 -3.53
CA ALA A 82 12.96 -15.92 -3.03
C ALA A 82 13.05 -15.98 -1.50
N GLY A 83 12.77 -14.88 -0.81
CA GLY A 83 12.87 -14.74 0.64
C GLY A 83 14.28 -14.38 1.12
N GLU A 84 15.02 -13.61 0.34
CA GLU A 84 16.39 -13.16 0.68
C GLU A 84 16.36 -11.94 1.63
N GLU A 85 17.54 -11.41 2.00
CA GLU A 85 17.65 -10.28 2.95
C GLU A 85 16.91 -9.02 2.49
N TYR A 86 17.00 -8.66 1.20
CA TYR A 86 16.19 -7.62 0.59
C TYR A 86 16.05 -7.88 -0.90
N GLU A 87 14.82 -7.87 -1.38
CA GLU A 87 14.46 -8.08 -2.78
C GLU A 87 13.44 -7.02 -3.19
N VAL A 88 13.56 -6.50 -4.41
CA VAL A 88 12.64 -5.47 -4.91
C VAL A 88 12.38 -5.66 -6.39
N ALA A 89 11.11 -5.52 -6.78
CA ALA A 89 10.67 -5.34 -8.16
C ALA A 89 10.23 -3.88 -8.32
N GLY A 90 11.01 -3.10 -9.07
CA GLY A 90 10.79 -1.67 -9.31
C GLY A 90 10.04 -1.40 -10.62
N PHE A 91 9.15 -0.42 -10.61
CA PHE A 91 8.26 -0.04 -11.70
C PHE A 91 8.42 1.43 -12.09
N LYS A 92 8.02 1.73 -13.33
CA LYS A 92 8.00 3.09 -13.87
C LYS A 92 7.20 4.04 -12.99
N LYS A 93 7.67 5.29 -12.92
CA LYS A 93 6.94 6.38 -12.28
C LYS A 93 5.53 6.58 -12.87
N LEU A 94 4.59 6.90 -11.99
CA LEU A 94 3.20 7.20 -12.34
C LEU A 94 2.85 8.63 -11.94
N LEU A 95 2.36 9.43 -12.89
CA LEU A 95 1.90 10.81 -12.67
C LEU A 95 0.39 10.90 -12.42
N GLY A 96 -0.05 11.84 -11.59
CA GLY A 96 -1.48 12.01 -11.28
C GLY A 96 -2.04 10.84 -10.47
N SER A 97 -3.35 10.79 -10.31
CA SER A 97 -4.01 9.78 -9.47
C SER A 97 -4.01 8.41 -10.13
N TYR A 98 -3.89 7.34 -9.33
CA TYR A 98 -3.94 5.97 -9.81
C TYR A 98 -4.38 5.00 -8.70
N ILE A 99 -4.85 3.82 -9.11
CA ILE A 99 -5.08 2.68 -8.23
C ILE A 99 -4.04 1.60 -8.55
N VAL A 100 -3.45 1.01 -7.52
CA VAL A 100 -2.67 -0.23 -7.59
C VAL A 100 -3.45 -1.32 -6.87
N SER A 101 -3.55 -2.51 -7.44
CA SER A 101 -4.14 -3.67 -6.78
C SER A 101 -3.31 -4.91 -6.99
N GLY A 102 -3.27 -5.83 -6.02
CA GLY A 102 -2.62 -7.12 -6.16
C GLY A 102 -2.95 -8.07 -5.02
N LYS A 103 -2.66 -9.35 -5.25
CA LYS A 103 -2.89 -10.42 -4.28
C LYS A 103 -1.57 -10.95 -3.77
N PHE A 104 -1.35 -10.85 -2.47
CA PHE A 104 -0.12 -11.29 -1.81
C PHE A 104 -0.35 -12.65 -1.16
N LYS A 105 0.50 -13.63 -1.46
CA LYS A 105 0.42 -15.01 -0.96
C LYS A 105 1.78 -15.50 -0.49
N ASN A 106 1.81 -16.65 0.18
CA ASN A 106 3.05 -17.34 0.56
C ASN A 106 4.04 -16.48 1.36
N PHE A 107 3.56 -15.46 2.07
CA PHE A 107 4.40 -14.62 2.91
C PHE A 107 4.79 -15.34 4.20
N ASP A 108 6.00 -15.11 4.67
CA ASP A 108 6.55 -15.75 5.86
C ASP A 108 6.14 -15.01 7.14
N GLU A 109 5.84 -15.76 8.22
CA GLU A 109 5.41 -15.24 9.53
C GLU A 109 6.42 -14.29 10.19
N ASN A 110 7.70 -14.43 9.86
CA ASN A 110 8.79 -13.61 10.39
C ASN A 110 9.38 -12.66 9.33
N GLY A 111 8.77 -12.61 8.15
CA GLY A 111 9.19 -11.77 7.04
C GLY A 111 8.46 -10.43 7.01
N MET A 112 8.99 -9.54 6.18
CA MET A 112 8.33 -8.28 5.82
C MET A 112 8.22 -8.17 4.31
N PHE A 113 7.18 -7.48 3.85
CA PHE A 113 6.98 -7.21 2.43
C PHE A 113 6.07 -5.99 2.29
N GLY A 114 5.96 -5.43 1.10
CA GLY A 114 5.02 -4.35 0.87
C GLY A 114 5.41 -3.47 -0.30
N PHE A 115 5.07 -2.19 -0.19
CA PHE A 115 5.26 -1.20 -1.24
C PHE A 115 6.35 -0.23 -0.86
N ALA A 116 7.22 0.06 -1.81
CA ALA A 116 8.29 1.05 -1.71
C ALA A 116 8.03 2.17 -2.73
N PHE A 117 8.17 3.42 -2.33
CA PHE A 117 8.03 4.59 -3.19
C PHE A 117 9.27 5.46 -3.08
N ASN A 118 9.48 6.31 -4.10
CA ASN A 118 10.69 7.14 -4.20
C ASN A 118 11.94 6.26 -4.11
N LEU A 119 12.01 5.27 -5.01
CA LEU A 119 13.16 4.37 -5.12
C LEU A 119 14.43 5.15 -5.48
N ASP A 120 15.52 4.86 -4.79
CA ASP A 120 16.83 5.41 -5.10
C ASP A 120 17.58 4.60 -6.17
N SER A 121 18.85 4.91 -6.40
CA SER A 121 19.67 4.21 -7.41
C SER A 121 19.90 2.73 -7.09
N GLU A 122 19.78 2.33 -5.82
CA GLU A 122 19.92 0.96 -5.33
C GLU A 122 18.55 0.26 -5.22
N ASN A 123 17.47 0.92 -5.65
CA ASN A 123 16.07 0.48 -5.55
C ASN A 123 15.58 0.31 -4.11
N VAL A 124 16.10 1.12 -3.18
CA VAL A 124 15.58 1.22 -1.81
C VAL A 124 14.55 2.35 -1.75
N GLY A 125 13.37 2.06 -1.21
CA GLY A 125 12.30 3.05 -1.06
C GLY A 125 12.55 3.99 0.10
N LYS A 126 12.33 5.29 -0.11
CA LYS A 126 12.36 6.31 0.96
C LYS A 126 11.02 6.48 1.65
N LEU A 127 9.96 5.92 1.08
CA LEU A 127 8.64 5.83 1.68
C LEU A 127 8.16 4.39 1.52
N ASN A 128 7.77 3.75 2.61
CA ASN A 128 7.46 2.32 2.60
C ASN A 128 6.19 2.04 3.39
N ILE A 129 5.27 1.30 2.77
CA ILE A 129 4.15 0.67 3.47
C ILE A 129 4.51 -0.80 3.61
N VAL A 130 4.60 -1.28 4.85
CA VAL A 130 5.20 -2.57 5.21
C VAL A 130 4.18 -3.44 5.91
N PHE A 131 3.92 -4.61 5.35
CA PHE A 131 3.28 -5.71 6.04
C PHE A 131 4.33 -6.41 6.90
N ASN A 132 4.27 -6.20 8.22
CA ASN A 132 5.17 -6.78 9.19
C ASN A 132 4.46 -7.92 9.92
N ALA A 133 4.63 -9.14 9.39
CA ALA A 133 3.95 -10.33 9.90
C ALA A 133 4.37 -10.67 11.33
N ALA A 134 5.65 -10.50 11.65
CA ALA A 134 6.20 -10.78 12.98
C ALA A 134 5.57 -9.91 14.07
N ASN A 135 5.38 -8.62 13.77
CA ASN A 135 4.80 -7.66 14.69
C ASN A 135 3.27 -7.59 14.62
N LYS A 136 2.64 -8.30 13.68
CA LYS A 136 1.20 -8.22 13.38
C LYS A 136 0.75 -6.79 13.10
N ARG A 137 1.48 -6.10 12.22
CA ARG A 137 1.21 -4.69 11.87
C ARG A 137 1.31 -4.42 10.39
N ILE A 138 0.56 -3.42 9.96
CA ILE A 138 0.84 -2.67 8.74
C ILE A 138 1.49 -1.36 9.19
N GLU A 139 2.67 -1.06 8.66
CA GLU A 139 3.56 -0.02 9.14
C GLU A 139 3.90 0.96 8.02
N PHE A 140 4.05 2.24 8.35
CA PHE A 140 4.53 3.26 7.43
C PHE A 140 5.88 3.80 7.88
N TYR A 141 6.84 3.82 6.95
CA TYR A 141 8.17 4.39 7.14
C TYR A 141 8.42 5.49 6.11
N ASN A 142 8.99 6.59 6.57
CA ASN A 142 9.49 7.69 5.74
C ASN A 142 11.03 7.75 5.73
N THR A 143 11.65 6.57 5.63
CA THR A 143 13.10 6.36 5.64
C THR A 143 13.45 5.19 4.70
N ASP A 144 14.69 5.16 4.24
CA ASP A 144 15.28 4.05 3.49
C ASP A 144 15.82 2.92 4.38
N ASN A 145 15.79 3.09 5.71
CA ASN A 145 16.34 2.13 6.66
C ASN A 145 15.28 1.51 7.59
N ILE A 146 14.33 0.77 7.01
CA ILE A 146 13.21 0.16 7.74
C ILE A 146 13.63 -0.87 8.81
N MET A 147 14.87 -1.38 8.75
CA MET A 147 15.39 -2.38 9.71
C MET A 147 15.95 -1.74 10.99
N ALA A 148 16.39 -0.48 10.92
CA ALA A 148 17.04 0.20 12.04
C ALA A 148 16.16 1.27 12.69
N GLU A 149 15.13 1.72 11.99
CA GLU A 149 14.22 2.78 12.44
C GLU A 149 12.89 2.22 12.92
N VAL A 150 12.12 3.05 13.59
CA VAL A 150 10.73 2.74 13.98
C VAL A 150 9.76 3.33 12.95
N PRO A 151 8.58 2.72 12.75
CA PRO A 151 7.60 3.26 11.82
C PRO A 151 7.04 4.59 12.34
N GLN A 152 6.75 5.52 11.42
CA GLN A 152 6.10 6.79 11.72
C GLN A 152 4.67 6.56 12.24
N SER A 153 3.98 5.57 11.67
CA SER A 153 2.63 5.15 12.05
C SER A 153 2.43 3.66 11.74
N TYR A 154 1.46 3.05 12.42
CA TYR A 154 1.09 1.67 12.16
C TYR A 154 -0.35 1.40 12.58
N VAL A 155 -0.90 0.31 12.07
CA VAL A 155 -2.15 -0.30 12.54
C VAL A 155 -1.89 -1.78 12.84
N ASP A 156 -2.55 -2.29 13.88
CA ASP A 156 -2.49 -3.72 14.19
C ASP A 156 -3.29 -4.50 13.14
N TYR A 157 -2.72 -5.60 12.66
CA TYR A 157 -3.30 -6.47 11.64
C TYR A 157 -2.76 -7.89 11.77
N ASP A 158 -3.62 -8.87 12.08
CA ASP A 158 -3.19 -10.25 12.35
C ASP A 158 -3.16 -11.10 11.09
N PHE A 159 -1.96 -11.41 10.61
CA PHE A 159 -1.72 -12.23 9.41
C PHE A 159 -1.95 -13.74 9.63
N GLY A 160 -2.02 -14.20 10.89
CA GLY A 160 -1.80 -15.60 11.28
C GLY A 160 -2.87 -16.63 10.86
N LYS A 161 -3.78 -16.30 9.95
CA LYS A 161 -4.82 -17.21 9.42
C LYS A 161 -5.17 -16.95 7.94
N MET A 162 -4.35 -16.19 7.24
CA MET A 162 -4.68 -15.74 5.88
C MET A 162 -3.73 -16.37 4.87
N ASP A 163 -4.30 -17.05 3.88
CA ASP A 163 -3.54 -17.61 2.76
C ASP A 163 -3.25 -16.55 1.68
N GLU A 164 -4.04 -15.48 1.66
CA GLU A 164 -4.01 -14.40 0.66
C GLU A 164 -4.34 -13.05 1.32
N LEU A 165 -3.64 -11.99 0.91
CA LEU A 165 -4.04 -10.60 1.12
C LEU A 165 -4.49 -10.01 -0.22
N ASP A 166 -5.76 -9.64 -0.32
CA ASP A 166 -6.28 -8.79 -1.40
C ASP A 166 -6.03 -7.33 -1.03
N VAL A 167 -5.15 -6.67 -1.79
CA VAL A 167 -4.72 -5.31 -1.52
C VAL A 167 -5.15 -4.39 -2.65
N LYS A 168 -5.78 -3.27 -2.30
CA LYS A 168 -6.07 -2.15 -3.20
C LYS A 168 -5.56 -0.86 -2.60
N MET A 169 -4.88 -0.06 -3.38
CA MET A 169 -4.32 1.22 -2.94
C MET A 169 -4.74 2.30 -3.91
N VAL A 170 -5.37 3.36 -3.41
CA VAL A 170 -5.62 4.59 -4.18
C VAL A 170 -4.58 5.64 -3.80
N ILE A 171 -3.94 6.22 -4.81
CA ILE A 171 -2.93 7.26 -4.67
C ILE A 171 -3.45 8.50 -5.39
N ALA A 172 -3.65 9.60 -4.68
CA ALA A 172 -4.13 10.86 -5.23
C ALA A 172 -3.68 12.06 -4.38
N ASP A 173 -3.17 13.10 -5.02
CA ASP A 173 -2.75 14.37 -4.39
C ASP A 173 -1.88 14.19 -3.13
N GLY A 174 -0.91 13.27 -3.21
CA GLY A 174 0.00 12.92 -2.12
C GLY A 174 -0.67 12.18 -0.94
N VAL A 175 -1.92 11.74 -1.08
CA VAL A 175 -2.58 10.83 -0.12
C VAL A 175 -2.53 9.42 -0.68
N VAL A 176 -2.17 8.46 0.17
CA VAL A 176 -2.27 7.04 -0.13
C VAL A 176 -3.30 6.44 0.82
N SER A 177 -4.28 5.70 0.31
CA SER A 177 -5.20 4.89 1.13
C SER A 177 -5.15 3.44 0.65
N MET A 178 -4.60 2.56 1.48
CA MET A 178 -4.45 1.13 1.21
C MET A 178 -5.52 0.33 1.97
N TYR A 179 -6.34 -0.38 1.23
CA TYR A 179 -7.37 -1.30 1.71
C TYR A 179 -6.85 -2.73 1.63
N VAL A 180 -7.11 -3.51 2.68
CA VAL A 180 -6.64 -4.91 2.78
C VAL A 180 -7.80 -5.79 3.19
N ASN A 181 -8.08 -6.84 2.39
CA ASN A 181 -9.09 -7.88 2.65
C ASN A 181 -10.50 -7.37 2.98
N ASN A 182 -10.87 -6.17 2.52
CA ASN A 182 -12.10 -5.49 2.91
C ASN A 182 -12.29 -5.41 4.44
N ASP A 183 -11.18 -5.37 5.18
CA ASP A 183 -11.17 -5.42 6.64
C ASP A 183 -10.64 -4.11 7.24
N ILE A 184 -9.53 -3.61 6.70
CA ILE A 184 -8.86 -2.41 7.19
C ILE A 184 -8.49 -1.47 6.04
N VAL A 185 -8.42 -0.17 6.36
CA VAL A 185 -7.79 0.85 5.52
C VAL A 185 -6.65 1.51 6.30
N PHE A 186 -5.54 1.76 5.61
CA PHE A 186 -4.39 2.47 6.14
C PHE A 186 -4.08 3.67 5.24
N THR A 187 -4.27 4.88 5.77
CA THR A 187 -4.19 6.14 5.01
C THR A 187 -3.04 6.99 5.48
N GLU A 188 -2.15 7.36 4.57
CA GLU A 188 -0.92 8.09 4.86
C GLU A 188 -0.70 9.29 3.93
N ARG A 189 0.03 10.29 4.45
CA ARG A 189 0.51 11.43 3.67
C ARG A 189 1.89 11.12 3.09
N MET A 190 1.92 10.94 1.76
CA MET A 190 3.08 10.52 0.97
C MET A 190 3.16 11.34 -0.33
N TYR A 191 3.72 12.55 -0.29
CA TYR A 191 3.84 13.43 -1.46
C TYR A 191 4.62 12.80 -2.61
N LEU A 192 5.72 12.10 -2.27
CA LEU A 192 6.59 11.44 -3.24
C LEU A 192 6.13 10.03 -3.65
N SER A 193 4.89 9.65 -3.32
CA SER A 193 4.22 8.47 -3.90
C SER A 193 3.81 8.67 -5.37
N GLN A 194 3.84 9.91 -5.86
CA GLN A 194 3.51 10.26 -7.25
C GLN A 194 4.71 10.89 -7.95
N GLY A 195 4.84 10.61 -9.25
CA GLY A 195 5.88 11.20 -10.09
C GLY A 195 7.29 10.63 -9.93
N LEU A 196 7.47 9.62 -9.07
CA LEU A 196 8.71 8.87 -8.87
C LEU A 196 8.49 7.37 -9.07
N GLU A 197 9.60 6.64 -9.18
CA GLU A 197 9.60 5.17 -9.25
C GLU A 197 9.06 4.57 -7.96
N TRP A 198 8.37 3.45 -8.09
CA TRP A 198 7.76 2.69 -7.00
C TRP A 198 8.06 1.22 -7.18
N GLY A 199 7.83 0.41 -6.16
CA GLY A 199 8.22 -0.99 -6.14
C GLY A 199 7.41 -1.82 -5.19
N ILE A 200 7.52 -3.12 -5.36
CA ILE A 200 7.13 -4.11 -4.35
C ILE A 200 8.42 -4.72 -3.83
N PHE A 201 8.55 -4.79 -2.51
CA PHE A 201 9.74 -5.34 -1.87
C PHE A 201 9.40 -6.50 -0.96
N SER A 202 10.42 -7.31 -0.66
CA SER A 202 10.40 -8.37 0.33
C SER A 202 11.69 -8.35 1.14
N VAL A 203 11.58 -8.68 2.43
CA VAL A 203 12.67 -8.91 3.38
C VAL A 203 12.36 -10.22 4.09
N LYS A 204 13.15 -11.27 3.80
CA LYS A 204 13.02 -12.61 4.42
C LYS A 204 11.62 -13.20 4.29
N SER A 205 10.93 -12.91 3.19
CA SER A 205 9.60 -13.42 2.88
C SER A 205 9.51 -13.96 1.45
N LYS A 206 9.03 -15.19 1.28
CA LYS A 206 8.79 -15.84 -0.02
C LYS A 206 7.49 -15.41 -0.68
N VAL A 207 7.11 -14.16 -0.46
CA VAL A 207 5.84 -13.61 -0.92
C VAL A 207 5.71 -13.76 -2.43
N SER A 208 4.54 -14.18 -2.88
CA SER A 208 4.13 -14.13 -4.29
C SER A 208 3.11 -13.02 -4.46
N VAL A 209 3.26 -12.22 -5.51
CA VAL A 209 2.28 -11.18 -5.87
C VAL A 209 1.64 -11.54 -7.19
N GLU A 210 0.36 -11.86 -7.14
CA GLU A 210 -0.49 -12.21 -8.28
C GLU A 210 -1.40 -11.04 -8.65
N ASP A 211 -1.92 -11.05 -9.89
CA ASP A 211 -2.95 -10.12 -10.35
C ASP A 211 -2.61 -8.63 -10.13
N LEU A 212 -1.32 -8.28 -10.23
CA LEU A 212 -0.89 -6.89 -10.10
C LEU A 212 -1.47 -6.06 -11.25
N LYS A 213 -2.25 -5.04 -10.91
CA LYS A 213 -2.93 -4.16 -11.86
C LYS A 213 -2.80 -2.72 -11.44
N VAL A 214 -2.73 -1.84 -12.43
CA VAL A 214 -2.73 -0.39 -12.24
C VAL A 214 -3.78 0.25 -13.14
N TYR A 215 -4.55 1.17 -12.56
CA TYR A 215 -5.60 1.92 -13.23
C TYR A 215 -5.45 3.42 -13.01
N LYS A 216 -5.86 4.21 -13.99
CA LYS A 216 -5.93 5.68 -13.99
C LYS A 216 -7.24 6.22 -14.53
#